data_AF-A0A2U2N2N9-F1
#
_entry.id   AF-A0A2U2N2N9-F1
#
_cell.length_a   1.000
_cell.length_b   1.000
_cell.length_c   1.000
_cell.angle_alpha   90.00
_cell.angle_beta   90.00
_cell.angle_gamma   90.00
#
_symmetry.space_group_name_H-M   'P 1'
#
loop_
_entity.id
_entity.type
_entity.pdbx_description
1 polymer ?
#
loop_
_entity_poly.entity_id
_entity_poly.type
_entity_poly.pdbx_seq_one_letter_code
_entity_poly.pdbx_strand_id
1 'polypeptide(L)'
;MSEATPEQLIRRVAVGETTFTLLGTAHVSSASVADVEREVGSGRYDAVAVELCDSRYRTLTQPDSLERMDLFQILREGKAGMVAASLALGAYQQRLAEQFGIRPGAEMEAAARGARQSGYPVWLIDREIGTTLKRVYRRVPWWQRAALLSGLLASTLSRERIEAEDIERLKQGDMLESTFAEFAERSAVLYDSLIAERDRYMAARLLEEARSGAREVLAVVGAGHLAGIAAALEQGIEDPVGVQRELDRVPPGARWPRVIPWVVVAVILGGFAIGFSRSTELGLQLVLDWVLINGGLCALGALLAAAHPLTVITSFLAAPLTSLNPTIGAGFVAAGAELALRRPQVRDFRRLRTDVTRARGWWHNRVSRTLLVFLFTTIGSAAGTYLAGFRILGQLV
;
A
#
# COMPACT_ATOMS: atom_id res chain seq x y z
N MET A 1 16.06 -35.96 -31.68
CA MET A 1 15.10 -35.85 -30.56
C MET A 1 15.02 -34.38 -30.23
N SER A 2 13.90 -33.73 -30.55
CA SER A 2 13.69 -32.30 -30.32
C SER A 2 13.44 -32.11 -28.82
N GLU A 3 14.37 -31.49 -28.10
CA GLU A 3 14.11 -31.03 -26.74
C GLU A 3 13.01 -29.97 -26.81
N ALA A 4 11.86 -30.27 -26.22
CA ALA A 4 10.79 -29.31 -26.05
C ALA A 4 11.33 -28.17 -25.17
N THR A 5 11.51 -26.99 -25.76
CA THR A 5 11.80 -25.76 -25.01
C THR A 5 10.61 -25.53 -24.08
N PRO A 6 10.82 -25.28 -22.76
CA PRO A 6 9.71 -24.95 -21.87
C PRO A 6 8.92 -23.80 -22.48
N GLU A 7 7.60 -23.93 -22.57
CA GLU A 7 6.70 -23.01 -23.29
C GLU A 7 6.93 -21.56 -22.84
N GLN A 8 7.73 -20.81 -23.61
CA GLN A 8 7.87 -19.38 -23.42
C GLN A 8 6.54 -18.71 -23.77
N LEU A 9 5.97 -17.98 -22.82
CA LEU A 9 4.77 -17.17 -23.04
C LEU A 9 5.16 -15.88 -23.79
N ILE A 10 5.42 -16.01 -25.09
CA ILE A 10 5.76 -14.87 -25.97
C ILE A 10 4.58 -14.56 -26.87
N ARG A 11 4.20 -13.28 -26.94
CA ARG A 11 3.31 -12.73 -27.97
C ARG A 11 4.01 -11.61 -28.73
N ARG A 12 3.77 -11.53 -30.04
CA ARG A 12 4.30 -10.46 -30.88
C ARG A 12 3.14 -9.64 -31.44
N VAL A 13 3.23 -8.32 -31.29
CA VAL A 13 2.24 -7.37 -31.79
C VAL A 13 2.97 -6.30 -32.58
N ALA A 14 2.61 -6.14 -33.85
CA ALA A 14 3.15 -5.09 -34.71
C ALA A 14 2.19 -3.89 -34.72
N VAL A 15 2.71 -2.69 -34.41
CA VAL A 15 1.97 -1.44 -34.46
C VAL A 15 2.80 -0.41 -35.24
N GLY A 16 2.33 -0.07 -36.45
CA GLY A 16 3.10 0.77 -37.37
C GLY A 16 4.43 0.11 -37.75
N GLU A 17 5.54 0.81 -37.53
CA GLU A 17 6.91 0.33 -37.80
C GLU A 17 7.56 -0.40 -36.61
N THR A 18 6.84 -0.52 -35.48
CA THR A 18 7.38 -1.11 -34.25
C THR A 18 6.73 -2.47 -33.98
N THR A 19 7.57 -3.48 -33.78
CA THR A 19 7.20 -4.81 -33.30
C THR A 19 7.47 -4.91 -31.79
N PHE A 20 6.43 -5.16 -31.02
CA PHE A 20 6.52 -5.45 -29.59
C PHE A 20 6.55 -6.97 -29.37
N THR A 21 7.64 -7.48 -28.81
CA THR A 21 7.73 -8.85 -28.29
C THR A 21 7.41 -8.82 -26.79
N LEU A 22 6.20 -9.24 -26.43
CA LEU A 22 5.73 -9.34 -25.05
C LEU A 22 6.17 -10.69 -24.46
N LEU A 23 7.06 -10.65 -23.46
CA LEU A 23 7.54 -11.82 -22.73
C LEU A 23 6.83 -11.90 -21.37
N GLY A 24 5.95 -12.88 -21.23
CA GLY A 24 5.22 -13.17 -20.00
C GLY A 24 6.09 -13.90 -18.98
N THR A 25 6.08 -13.42 -17.73
CA THR A 25 6.90 -13.97 -16.64
C THR A 25 6.03 -14.40 -15.46
N ALA A 26 6.46 -15.46 -14.76
CA ALA A 26 5.90 -15.85 -13.47
C ALA A 26 6.84 -15.32 -12.37
N HIS A 27 6.35 -14.40 -11.53
CA HIS A 27 7.11 -13.56 -10.58
C HIS A 27 7.93 -14.26 -9.46
N VAL A 28 8.08 -15.57 -9.54
CA VAL A 28 8.85 -16.42 -8.61
C VAL A 28 9.48 -17.63 -9.33
N SER A 29 9.67 -17.57 -10.65
CA SER A 29 10.18 -18.68 -11.45
C SER A 29 11.61 -18.41 -11.93
N SER A 30 12.55 -19.29 -11.56
CA SER A 30 13.92 -19.25 -12.08
C SER A 30 13.98 -19.48 -13.60
N ALA A 31 13.02 -20.23 -14.15
CA ALA A 31 12.88 -20.39 -15.59
C ALA A 31 12.54 -19.07 -16.28
N SER A 32 11.65 -18.25 -15.70
CA SER A 32 11.33 -16.93 -16.24
C SER A 32 12.54 -15.98 -16.23
N VAL A 33 13.41 -16.07 -15.23
CA VAL A 33 14.67 -15.30 -15.20
C VAL A 33 15.58 -15.71 -16.36
N ALA A 34 15.77 -17.02 -16.57
CA ALA A 34 16.60 -17.53 -17.66
C ALA A 34 16.03 -17.17 -19.05
N ASP A 35 14.71 -17.14 -19.20
CA ASP A 35 14.05 -16.71 -20.43
C ASP A 35 14.28 -15.22 -20.72
N VAL A 36 14.18 -14.39 -19.68
CA VAL A 36 14.48 -12.95 -19.77
C VAL A 36 15.94 -12.72 -20.15
N GLU A 37 16.89 -13.37 -19.47
CA GLU A 37 18.32 -13.23 -19.76
C GLU A 37 18.67 -13.66 -21.19
N ARG A 38 18.06 -14.74 -21.67
CA ARG A 38 18.23 -15.22 -23.06
C ARG A 38 17.69 -14.23 -24.08
N GLU A 39 16.48 -13.71 -23.88
CA GLU A 39 15.89 -12.76 -24.81
C GLU A 39 16.66 -11.44 -24.85
N VAL A 40 16.99 -10.87 -23.69
CA VAL A 40 17.78 -9.64 -23.59
C VAL A 40 19.19 -9.84 -24.18
N GLY A 41 19.78 -11.01 -24.01
CA GLY A 41 21.10 -11.35 -24.59
C GLY A 41 21.09 -11.62 -26.10
N SER A 42 19.92 -11.69 -26.74
CA SER A 42 19.81 -12.10 -28.15
C SER A 42 20.34 -11.08 -29.16
N GLY A 43 20.54 -9.82 -28.77
CA GLY A 43 21.04 -8.78 -29.67
C GLY A 43 19.98 -8.17 -30.60
N ARG A 44 18.72 -8.62 -30.52
CA ARG A 44 17.68 -8.35 -31.54
C ARG A 44 16.86 -7.08 -31.32
N TYR A 45 16.92 -6.49 -30.12
CA TYR A 45 16.01 -5.44 -29.69
C TYR A 45 16.71 -4.07 -29.69
N ASP A 46 15.93 -3.02 -29.97
CA ASP A 46 16.34 -1.62 -29.89
C ASP A 46 16.10 -1.03 -28.50
N ALA A 47 15.12 -1.56 -27.77
CA ALA A 47 14.78 -1.15 -26.40
C ALA A 47 14.18 -2.31 -25.58
N VAL A 48 14.30 -2.21 -24.26
CA VAL A 48 13.71 -3.17 -23.31
C VAL A 48 12.75 -2.43 -22.37
N ALA A 49 11.48 -2.80 -22.42
CA ALA A 49 10.45 -2.33 -21.51
C ALA A 49 10.25 -3.31 -20.35
N VAL A 50 10.02 -2.78 -19.14
CA VAL A 50 9.80 -3.57 -17.93
C VAL A 50 8.55 -3.10 -17.19
N GLU A 51 7.79 -4.04 -16.61
CA GLU A 51 6.59 -3.78 -15.77
C GLU A 51 6.92 -3.13 -14.41
N LEU A 52 7.65 -2.02 -14.44
CA LEU A 52 8.06 -1.25 -13.29
C LEU A 52 7.72 0.22 -13.49
N CYS A 53 7.33 0.87 -12.40
CA CYS A 53 7.31 2.32 -12.29
C CYS A 53 8.64 2.83 -11.72
N ASP A 54 8.91 4.14 -11.82
CA ASP A 54 10.13 4.77 -11.31
C ASP A 54 10.48 4.37 -9.88
N SER A 55 9.50 4.41 -8.97
CA SER A 55 9.75 4.09 -7.56
C SER A 55 10.21 2.65 -7.37
N ARG A 56 9.53 1.68 -8.01
CA ARG A 56 9.88 0.25 -7.93
C ARG A 56 11.21 -0.05 -8.62
N TYR A 57 11.47 0.58 -9.75
CA TYR A 57 12.74 0.46 -10.47
C TYR A 57 13.93 0.94 -9.63
N ARG A 58 13.80 2.09 -8.95
CA ARG A 58 14.83 2.60 -8.03
C ARG A 58 15.04 1.67 -6.86
N THR A 59 13.98 1.13 -6.25
CA THR A 59 14.13 0.17 -5.14
C THR A 59 14.84 -1.11 -5.56
N LEU A 60 14.56 -1.64 -6.75
CA LEU A 60 15.20 -2.84 -7.28
C LEU A 60 16.66 -2.60 -7.68
N THR A 61 16.94 -1.48 -8.36
CA THR A 61 18.30 -1.20 -8.88
C THR A 61 19.21 -0.49 -7.89
N GLN A 62 18.65 0.15 -6.86
CA GLN A 62 19.36 0.92 -5.83
C GLN A 62 18.74 0.68 -4.45
N PRO A 63 18.84 -0.55 -3.89
CA PRO A 63 18.25 -0.89 -2.59
C PRO A 63 18.75 0.01 -1.44
N ASP A 64 19.99 0.48 -1.53
CA ASP A 64 20.62 1.36 -0.52
C ASP A 64 20.16 2.83 -0.59
N SER A 65 19.32 3.21 -1.57
CA SER A 65 18.87 4.60 -1.74
C SER A 65 17.89 5.03 -0.64
N LEU A 66 17.06 4.11 -0.13
CA LEU A 66 16.17 4.35 1.01
C LEU A 66 16.95 4.54 2.32
N GLU A 67 18.12 3.92 2.44
CA GLU A 67 18.99 4.08 3.61
C GLU A 67 19.60 5.48 3.72
N ARG A 68 19.58 6.25 2.62
CA ARG A 68 20.12 7.61 2.52
C ARG A 68 19.03 8.69 2.61
N MET A 69 17.76 8.34 2.60
CA MET A 69 16.67 9.31 2.79
C MET A 69 16.53 9.64 4.27
N ASP A 70 16.64 10.93 4.59
CA ASP A 70 16.50 11.41 5.96
C ASP A 70 15.05 11.23 6.43
N LEU A 71 14.80 10.23 7.28
CA LEU A 71 13.49 9.90 7.84
C LEU A 71 12.84 11.12 8.54
N PHE A 72 13.65 12.09 8.97
CA PHE A 72 13.18 13.35 9.55
C PHE A 72 12.44 14.23 8.53
N GLN A 73 12.91 14.26 7.28
CA GLN A 73 12.26 14.99 6.19
C GLN A 73 10.90 14.35 5.82
N ILE A 74 10.83 13.02 5.83
CA ILE A 74 9.62 12.25 5.52
C ILE A 74 8.51 12.49 6.56
N LEU A 75 8.86 12.54 7.84
CA LEU A 75 7.92 12.85 8.92
C LEU A 75 7.38 14.28 8.80
N ARG A 76 8.25 15.25 8.46
CA ARG A 76 7.87 16.65 8.24
C ARG A 76 6.98 16.83 7.01
N GLU A 77 7.16 16.01 5.98
CA GLU A 77 6.36 16.01 4.75
C GLU A 77 5.06 15.18 4.85
N GLY A 78 4.74 14.61 6.02
CA GLY A 78 3.53 13.79 6.21
C GLY A 78 3.55 12.45 5.48
N LYS A 79 4.71 11.97 5.04
CA LYS A 79 4.90 10.73 4.28
C LYS A 79 5.15 9.50 5.16
N ALA A 80 4.98 9.63 6.48
CA ALA A 80 5.23 8.57 7.46
C ALA A 80 4.45 7.28 7.18
N GLY A 81 3.19 7.40 6.76
CA GLY A 81 2.35 6.25 6.40
C GLY A 81 2.85 5.50 5.16
N MET A 82 3.42 6.21 4.17
CA MET A 82 4.02 5.60 2.98
C MET A 82 5.27 4.80 3.37
N VAL A 83 6.14 5.35 4.21
CA VAL A 83 7.33 4.64 4.68
C VAL A 83 6.97 3.42 5.52
N ALA A 84 5.98 3.53 6.41
CA ALA A 84 5.50 2.38 7.17
C ALA A 84 4.99 1.26 6.23
N ALA A 85 4.24 1.62 5.19
CA ALA A 85 3.77 0.67 4.18
C ALA A 85 4.94 0.05 3.39
N SER A 86 5.92 0.84 2.96
CA SER A 86 7.10 0.33 2.24
C SER A 86 7.96 -0.59 3.11
N LEU A 87 8.12 -0.30 4.40
CA LEU A 87 8.84 -1.15 5.35
C LEU A 87 8.09 -2.46 5.62
N ALA A 88 6.77 -2.40 5.77
CA ALA A 88 5.94 -3.59 5.95
C ALA A 88 5.97 -4.49 4.70
N LEU A 89 5.87 -3.89 3.51
CA LEU A 89 5.97 -4.60 2.23
C LEU A 89 7.36 -5.21 2.05
N GLY A 90 8.43 -4.47 2.35
CA GLY A 90 9.80 -4.99 2.29
C GLY A 90 10.05 -6.16 3.25
N ALA A 91 9.47 -6.10 4.46
CA ALA A 91 9.56 -7.21 5.41
C ALA A 91 8.78 -8.46 4.94
N TYR A 92 7.64 -8.25 4.28
CA TYR A 92 6.86 -9.33 3.66
C TYR A 92 7.61 -9.95 2.48
N GLN A 93 8.17 -9.12 1.59
CA GLN A 93 9.00 -9.54 0.46
C GLN A 93 10.23 -10.33 0.90
N GLN A 94 10.91 -9.91 1.97
CA GLN A 94 12.05 -10.63 2.54
C GLN A 94 11.65 -12.03 3.03
N ARG A 95 10.50 -12.17 3.70
CA ARG A 95 9.98 -13.47 4.14
C ARG A 95 9.65 -14.39 2.96
N LEU A 96 9.05 -13.87 1.90
CA LEU A 96 8.78 -14.65 0.69
C LEU A 96 10.08 -15.10 0.01
N ALA A 97 11.09 -14.22 -0.08
CA ALA A 97 12.39 -14.54 -0.64
C ALA A 97 13.10 -15.67 0.13
N GLU A 98 13.01 -15.66 1.47
CA GLU A 98 13.55 -16.71 2.32
C GLU A 98 12.81 -18.05 2.18
N GLN A 99 11.49 -18.01 1.92
CA GLN A 99 10.65 -19.21 1.79
C GLN A 99 10.75 -19.89 0.43
N PHE A 100 10.88 -19.12 -0.66
CA PHE A 100 10.87 -19.64 -2.03
C PHE A 100 12.25 -19.63 -2.70
N GLY A 101 13.30 -19.14 -2.02
CA GLY A 101 14.67 -19.09 -2.55
C GLY A 101 14.87 -18.15 -3.75
N ILE A 102 13.83 -17.41 -4.14
CA ILE A 102 13.81 -16.49 -5.29
C ILE A 102 13.29 -15.15 -4.79
N ARG A 103 14.01 -14.07 -5.14
CA ARG A 103 13.60 -12.70 -4.81
C ARG A 103 12.41 -12.31 -5.70
N PRO A 104 11.24 -11.93 -5.15
CA PRO A 104 10.14 -11.41 -5.96
C PRO A 104 10.62 -10.22 -6.80
N GLY A 105 10.34 -10.24 -8.11
CA GLY A 105 10.83 -9.22 -9.04
C GLY A 105 12.20 -9.51 -9.67
N ALA A 106 12.77 -10.70 -9.46
CA ALA A 106 14.07 -11.10 -10.02
C ALA A 106 14.07 -11.07 -11.55
N GLU A 107 12.97 -11.44 -12.20
CA GLU A 107 12.79 -11.36 -13.65
C GLU A 107 12.85 -9.91 -14.17
N MET A 108 12.21 -8.97 -13.48
CA MET A 108 12.25 -7.54 -13.85
C MET A 108 13.62 -6.93 -13.57
N GLU A 109 14.29 -7.35 -12.50
CA GLU A 109 15.67 -6.96 -12.19
C GLU A 109 16.65 -7.49 -13.25
N ALA A 110 16.49 -8.75 -13.67
CA ALA A 110 17.30 -9.35 -14.74
C ALA A 110 17.12 -8.62 -16.07
N ALA A 111 15.87 -8.29 -16.44
CA ALA A 111 15.58 -7.50 -17.64
C ALA A 111 16.25 -6.13 -17.60
N ALA A 112 16.06 -5.39 -16.51
CA ALA A 112 16.63 -4.06 -16.33
C ALA A 112 18.17 -4.07 -16.32
N ARG A 113 18.77 -5.07 -15.66
CA ARG A 113 20.23 -5.20 -15.56
C ARG A 113 20.83 -5.62 -16.90
N GLY A 114 20.26 -6.63 -17.55
CA GLY A 114 20.70 -7.11 -18.86
C GLY A 114 20.60 -6.01 -19.90
N ALA A 115 19.51 -5.24 -19.91
CA ALA A 115 19.34 -4.12 -20.83
C ALA A 115 20.43 -3.06 -20.67
N ARG A 116 20.74 -2.67 -19.42
CA ARG A 116 21.84 -1.74 -19.14
C ARG A 116 23.21 -2.28 -19.56
N GLN A 117 23.47 -3.58 -19.33
CA GLN A 117 24.73 -4.21 -19.71
C GLN A 117 24.92 -4.27 -21.23
N SER A 118 23.83 -4.50 -21.96
CA SER A 118 23.81 -4.53 -23.43
C SER A 118 23.68 -3.14 -24.07
N GLY A 119 23.52 -2.07 -23.28
CA GLY A 119 23.40 -0.70 -23.77
C GLY A 119 22.00 -0.34 -24.32
N TYR A 120 20.98 -1.15 -24.04
CA TYR A 120 19.61 -0.86 -24.45
C TYR A 120 18.96 0.22 -23.57
N PRO A 121 18.20 1.15 -24.16
CA PRO A 121 17.25 1.98 -23.41
C PRO A 121 16.28 1.11 -22.61
N VAL A 122 16.07 1.49 -21.34
CA VAL A 122 15.11 0.82 -20.45
C VAL A 122 13.86 1.67 -20.33
N TRP A 123 12.71 1.13 -20.75
CA TRP A 123 11.41 1.80 -20.64
C TRP A 123 10.65 1.30 -19.41
N LEU A 124 10.20 2.24 -18.58
CA LEU A 124 9.39 1.95 -17.40
C LEU A 124 7.92 2.14 -17.76
N ILE A 125 7.22 1.02 -17.99
CA ILE A 125 5.90 1.09 -18.64
C ILE A 125 4.73 1.03 -17.65
N ASP A 126 4.96 0.76 -16.37
CA ASP A 126 3.87 0.63 -15.40
C ASP A 126 3.62 1.91 -14.59
N ARG A 127 2.39 2.03 -14.09
CA ARG A 127 1.92 3.14 -13.26
C ARG A 127 2.49 3.06 -11.85
N GLU A 128 2.65 4.21 -11.22
CA GLU A 128 3.03 4.28 -9.80
C GLU A 128 2.10 3.44 -8.92
N ILE A 129 2.70 2.47 -8.20
CA ILE A 129 1.97 1.51 -7.37
C ILE A 129 1.10 2.20 -6.32
N GLY A 130 1.58 3.33 -5.76
CA GLY A 130 0.82 4.15 -4.82
C GLY A 130 -0.45 4.75 -5.43
N THR A 131 -0.43 5.10 -6.72
CA THR A 131 -1.60 5.56 -7.46
C THR A 131 -2.56 4.41 -7.71
N THR A 132 -2.07 3.27 -8.18
CA THR A 132 -2.88 2.04 -8.39
C THR A 132 -3.62 1.64 -7.12
N LEU A 133 -2.93 1.52 -5.98
CA LEU A 133 -3.54 1.17 -4.70
C LEU A 133 -4.57 2.20 -4.22
N LYS A 134 -4.31 3.50 -4.43
CA LYS A 134 -5.28 4.56 -4.11
C LYS A 134 -6.53 4.46 -4.98
N ARG A 135 -6.39 4.18 -6.29
CA ARG A 135 -7.53 4.03 -7.20
C ARG A 135 -8.40 2.84 -6.81
N VAL A 136 -7.79 1.70 -6.51
CA VAL A 136 -8.48 0.51 -5.97
C VAL A 136 -9.25 0.89 -4.70
N TYR A 137 -8.59 1.50 -3.72
CA TYR A 137 -9.23 1.91 -2.47
C TYR A 137 -10.42 2.86 -2.69
N ARG A 138 -10.30 3.79 -3.65
CA ARG A 138 -11.34 4.78 -3.97
C ARG A 138 -12.54 4.17 -4.69
N ARG A 139 -12.32 3.20 -5.57
CA ARG A 139 -13.36 2.52 -6.36
C ARG A 139 -14.07 1.43 -5.59
N VAL A 140 -13.39 0.76 -4.66
CA VAL A 140 -14.02 -0.27 -3.81
C VAL A 140 -15.01 0.38 -2.84
N PRO A 141 -16.28 -0.08 -2.83
CA PRO A 141 -17.28 0.39 -1.88
C PRO A 141 -16.86 0.20 -0.43
N TRP A 142 -17.21 1.16 0.44
CA TRP A 142 -16.70 1.19 1.82
C TRP A 142 -17.04 -0.07 2.63
N TRP A 143 -18.18 -0.72 2.36
CA TRP A 143 -18.59 -1.96 3.02
C TRP A 143 -17.75 -3.17 2.59
N GLN A 144 -17.30 -3.23 1.34
CA GLN A 144 -16.42 -4.30 0.85
C GLN A 144 -14.99 -4.17 1.39
N ARG A 145 -14.57 -2.96 1.79
CA ARG A 145 -13.22 -2.74 2.33
C ARG A 145 -12.95 -3.55 3.58
N ALA A 146 -13.94 -3.70 4.46
CA ALA A 146 -13.81 -4.51 5.67
C ALA A 146 -13.58 -5.99 5.33
N ALA A 147 -14.33 -6.52 4.36
CA ALA A 147 -14.20 -7.90 3.89
C ALA A 147 -12.84 -8.17 3.24
N LEU A 148 -12.33 -7.23 2.44
CA LEU A 148 -10.99 -7.34 1.85
C LEU A 148 -9.89 -7.30 2.90
N LEU A 149 -9.99 -6.38 3.88
CA LEU A 149 -9.04 -6.30 4.98
C LEU A 149 -9.07 -7.56 5.85
N SER A 150 -10.26 -8.10 6.16
CA SER A 150 -10.37 -9.35 6.91
C SER A 150 -9.82 -10.54 6.13
N GLY A 151 -10.04 -10.60 4.81
CA GLY A 151 -9.48 -11.63 3.94
C GLY A 151 -7.95 -11.60 3.90
N LEU A 152 -7.35 -10.41 3.77
CA LEU A 152 -5.90 -10.23 3.83
C LEU A 152 -5.31 -10.57 5.20
N LEU A 153 -5.98 -10.19 6.30
CA LEU A 153 -5.53 -10.55 7.63
C LEU A 153 -5.63 -12.07 7.85
N ALA A 154 -6.72 -12.70 7.41
CA ALA A 154 -6.90 -14.14 7.46
C ALA A 154 -5.81 -14.88 6.65
N SER A 155 -5.47 -14.39 5.44
CA SER A 155 -4.41 -15.01 4.63
C SER A 155 -3.02 -14.86 5.26
N THR A 156 -2.74 -13.75 5.95
CA THR A 156 -1.45 -13.58 6.66
C THR A 156 -1.35 -14.43 7.95
N LEU A 157 -2.48 -14.78 8.54
CA LEU A 157 -2.56 -15.66 9.71
C LEU A 157 -2.64 -17.14 9.31
N SER A 158 -3.12 -17.43 8.10
CA SER A 158 -3.09 -18.76 7.52
C SER A 158 -1.65 -19.17 7.25
N ARG A 159 -1.20 -20.25 7.88
CA ARG A 159 0.07 -20.94 7.61
C ARG A 159 -0.16 -22.13 6.69
N GLU A 160 -1.01 -21.97 5.69
CA GLU A 160 -1.15 -23.01 4.66
C GLU A 160 0.15 -23.07 3.86
N ARG A 161 0.87 -24.19 4.03
CA ARG A 161 1.96 -24.55 3.15
C ARG A 161 1.32 -24.86 1.81
N ILE A 162 1.60 -24.02 0.82
CA ILE A 162 1.25 -24.30 -0.57
C ILE A 162 2.00 -25.58 -0.94
N GLU A 163 1.27 -26.66 -1.19
CA GLU A 163 1.84 -27.97 -1.53
C GLU A 163 2.52 -27.89 -2.90
N ALA A 164 3.50 -28.75 -3.16
CA ALA A 164 4.24 -28.74 -4.43
C ALA A 164 3.30 -28.94 -5.65
N GLU A 165 2.17 -29.61 -5.45
CA GLU A 165 1.12 -29.80 -6.45
C GLU A 165 0.43 -28.48 -6.85
N ASP A 166 0.24 -27.54 -5.91
CA ASP A 166 -0.34 -26.21 -6.20
C ASP A 166 0.66 -25.32 -6.97
N ILE A 167 1.96 -25.49 -6.74
CA ILE A 167 3.03 -24.80 -7.48
C ILE A 167 3.12 -25.31 -8.92
N GLU A 168 2.92 -26.62 -9.13
CA GLU A 168 2.93 -27.23 -10.47
C GLU A 168 1.68 -26.86 -11.27
N ARG A 169 0.53 -26.75 -10.60
CA ARG A 169 -0.72 -26.20 -11.15
C ARG A 169 -0.60 -24.74 -11.60
N LEU A 170 0.21 -23.91 -10.93
CA LEU A 170 0.50 -22.54 -11.33
C LEU A 170 1.42 -22.40 -12.56
N LYS A 171 2.10 -23.48 -13.00
CA LYS A 171 3.00 -23.47 -14.17
C LYS A 171 2.27 -23.65 -15.50
N GLN A 172 1.01 -24.09 -15.48
CA GLN A 172 0.18 -24.22 -16.67
C GLN A 172 -0.44 -22.85 -16.97
N GLY A 173 -0.03 -22.22 -18.07
CA GLY A 173 -0.47 -20.87 -18.46
C GLY A 173 -2.00 -20.70 -18.43
N ASP A 174 -2.73 -21.77 -18.76
CA ASP A 174 -4.20 -21.83 -18.78
C ASP A 174 -4.87 -21.71 -17.39
N MET A 175 -4.18 -22.07 -16.29
CA MET A 175 -4.76 -21.97 -14.96
C MET A 175 -4.67 -20.55 -14.37
N LEU A 176 -3.62 -19.80 -14.73
CA LEU A 176 -3.52 -18.38 -14.36
C LEU A 176 -4.63 -17.60 -15.04
N GLU A 177 -4.82 -17.78 -16.35
CA GLU A 177 -5.87 -17.11 -17.12
C GLU A 177 -7.27 -17.44 -16.57
N SER A 178 -7.54 -18.70 -16.22
CA SER A 178 -8.83 -19.10 -15.61
C SER A 178 -9.02 -18.57 -14.17
N THR A 179 -7.96 -18.51 -13.35
CA THR A 179 -8.03 -17.90 -12.01
C THR A 179 -8.25 -16.39 -12.10
N PHE A 180 -7.64 -15.72 -13.08
CA PHE A 180 -7.86 -14.30 -13.35
C PHE A 180 -9.27 -14.04 -13.88
N ALA A 181 -9.81 -14.92 -14.72
CA ALA A 181 -11.20 -14.86 -15.19
C ALA A 181 -12.18 -15.03 -14.01
N GLU A 182 -11.96 -16.01 -13.14
CA GLU A 182 -12.78 -16.21 -11.93
C GLU A 182 -12.68 -15.01 -10.97
N PHE A 183 -11.49 -14.41 -10.84
CA PHE A 183 -11.31 -13.17 -10.08
C PHE A 183 -12.06 -11.98 -10.70
N ALA A 184 -12.07 -11.88 -12.03
CA ALA A 184 -12.83 -10.87 -12.76
C ALA A 184 -14.35 -11.04 -12.56
N GLU A 185 -14.84 -12.29 -12.55
CA GLU A 185 -16.25 -12.59 -12.26
C GLU A 185 -16.64 -12.24 -10.81
N ARG A 186 -15.78 -12.55 -9.83
CA ARG A 186 -16.04 -12.30 -8.41
C ARG A 186 -15.92 -10.82 -8.03
N SER A 187 -15.06 -10.05 -8.72
CA SER A 187 -14.92 -8.62 -8.45
C SER A 187 -14.39 -7.83 -9.65
N ALA A 188 -15.29 -7.54 -10.60
CA ALA A 188 -15.00 -6.72 -11.77
C ALA A 188 -14.31 -5.38 -11.44
N VAL A 189 -14.68 -4.76 -10.31
CA VAL A 189 -14.07 -3.50 -9.84
C VAL A 189 -12.59 -3.67 -9.46
N LEU A 190 -12.25 -4.77 -8.79
CA LEU A 190 -10.87 -5.06 -8.39
C LEU A 190 -10.05 -5.45 -9.61
N TYR A 191 -10.58 -6.32 -10.48
CA TYR A 191 -9.92 -6.71 -11.72
C TYR A 191 -9.65 -5.50 -12.62
N ASP A 192 -10.65 -4.63 -12.86
CA ASP A 192 -10.45 -3.43 -13.69
C ASP A 192 -9.36 -2.53 -13.09
N SER A 193 -9.40 -2.29 -11.78
CA SER A 193 -8.47 -1.36 -11.12
C SER A 193 -7.03 -1.90 -10.96
N LEU A 194 -6.87 -3.22 -10.79
CA LEU A 194 -5.57 -3.87 -10.54
C LEU A 194 -4.92 -4.43 -11.81
N ILE A 195 -5.69 -4.78 -12.83
CA ILE A 195 -5.19 -5.41 -14.06
C ILE A 195 -5.52 -4.53 -15.28
N ALA A 196 -6.80 -4.40 -15.66
CA ALA A 196 -7.16 -3.81 -16.94
C ALA A 196 -6.76 -2.32 -17.09
N GLU A 197 -6.80 -1.53 -16.02
CA GLU A 197 -6.25 -0.17 -16.02
C GLU A 197 -4.74 -0.15 -16.25
N ARG A 198 -4.01 -1.11 -15.67
CA ARG A 198 -2.55 -1.18 -15.84
C ARG A 198 -2.20 -1.66 -17.24
N ASP A 199 -2.93 -2.61 -17.79
CA ASP A 199 -2.74 -3.07 -19.18
C ASP A 199 -2.88 -1.92 -20.16
N ARG A 200 -3.94 -1.11 -20.01
CA ARG A 200 -4.14 0.10 -20.82
C ARG A 200 -3.04 1.14 -20.61
N TYR A 201 -2.60 1.33 -19.36
CA TYR A 201 -1.50 2.26 -19.05
C TYR A 201 -0.18 1.79 -19.71
N MET A 202 0.16 0.51 -19.58
CA MET A 202 1.36 -0.09 -20.14
C MET A 202 1.36 -0.07 -21.67
N ALA A 203 0.25 -0.44 -22.30
CA ALA A 203 0.10 -0.32 -23.75
C ALA A 203 0.23 1.15 -24.19
N ALA A 204 -0.40 2.09 -23.49
CA ALA A 204 -0.25 3.52 -23.80
C ALA A 204 1.19 4.03 -23.63
N ARG A 205 1.93 3.55 -22.63
CA ARG A 205 3.35 3.88 -22.45
C ARG A 205 4.23 3.29 -23.54
N LEU A 206 4.01 2.03 -23.91
CA LEU A 206 4.72 1.38 -25.03
C LEU A 206 4.52 2.16 -26.34
N LEU A 207 3.29 2.57 -26.64
CA LEU A 207 2.97 3.37 -27.84
C LEU A 207 3.57 4.78 -27.80
N GLU A 208 3.67 5.40 -26.62
CA GLU A 208 4.33 6.69 -26.46
C GLU A 208 5.84 6.58 -26.69
N GLU A 209 6.50 5.62 -26.02
CA GLU A 209 7.94 5.41 -26.12
C GLU A 209 8.38 4.97 -27.52
N ALA A 210 7.57 4.17 -28.22
CA ALA A 210 7.83 3.76 -29.60
C ALA A 210 7.94 4.95 -30.59
N ARG A 211 7.38 6.12 -30.25
CA ARG A 211 7.56 7.34 -31.05
C ARG A 211 9.01 7.81 -31.11
N SER A 212 9.89 7.30 -30.24
CA SER A 212 11.34 7.53 -30.30
C SER A 212 12.04 6.83 -31.47
N GLY A 213 11.35 5.93 -32.18
CA GLY A 213 11.83 5.30 -33.41
C GLY A 213 12.39 3.87 -33.25
N ALA A 214 12.19 3.24 -32.10
CA ALA A 214 12.53 1.83 -31.90
C ALA A 214 11.65 0.92 -32.77
N ARG A 215 12.26 -0.05 -33.45
CA ARG A 215 11.56 -1.01 -34.33
C ARG A 215 11.31 -2.33 -33.64
N GLU A 216 12.26 -2.81 -32.86
CA GLU A 216 12.13 -4.07 -32.13
C GLU A 216 12.18 -3.80 -30.61
N VAL A 217 11.06 -4.01 -29.91
CA VAL A 217 10.95 -3.75 -28.47
C VAL A 217 10.63 -5.02 -27.73
N LEU A 218 11.46 -5.39 -26.75
CA LEU A 218 11.15 -6.47 -25.80
C LEU A 218 10.42 -5.88 -24.59
N ALA A 219 9.19 -6.31 -24.33
CA ALA A 219 8.45 -5.93 -23.12
C ALA A 219 8.34 -7.12 -22.16
N VAL A 220 9.02 -7.02 -21.02
CA VAL A 220 8.99 -8.03 -19.96
C VAL A 220 7.88 -7.68 -18.97
N VAL A 221 6.85 -8.53 -18.93
CA VAL A 221 5.63 -8.31 -18.14
C VAL A 221 5.21 -9.58 -17.41
N GLY A 222 4.44 -9.46 -16.34
CA GLY A 222 3.80 -10.59 -15.69
C GLY A 222 2.82 -11.28 -16.62
N ALA A 223 2.73 -12.61 -16.56
CA ALA A 223 1.89 -13.41 -17.46
C ALA A 223 0.41 -12.96 -17.48
N GLY A 224 -0.12 -12.49 -16.35
CA GLY A 224 -1.50 -12.00 -16.25
C GLY A 224 -1.80 -10.70 -17.03
N HIS A 225 -0.77 -9.96 -17.44
CA HIS A 225 -0.90 -8.71 -18.21
C HIS A 225 -0.75 -8.93 -19.72
N LEU A 226 -0.22 -10.08 -20.13
CA LEU A 226 0.20 -10.34 -21.50
C LEU A 226 -0.96 -10.27 -22.51
N ALA A 227 -2.11 -10.88 -22.18
CA ALA A 227 -3.29 -10.86 -23.05
C ALA A 227 -3.91 -9.45 -23.15
N GLY A 228 -4.01 -8.73 -22.02
CA GLY A 228 -4.62 -7.40 -21.97
C GLY A 228 -3.78 -6.33 -22.69
N ILE A 229 -2.45 -6.37 -22.52
CA ILE A 229 -1.55 -5.46 -23.24
C ILE A 229 -1.59 -5.75 -24.75
N ALA A 230 -1.54 -7.03 -25.15
CA ALA A 230 -1.61 -7.40 -26.57
C ALA A 230 -2.89 -6.87 -27.22
N ALA A 231 -4.04 -7.12 -26.60
CA ALA A 231 -5.33 -6.63 -27.09
C ALA A 231 -5.38 -5.10 -27.17
N ALA A 232 -4.83 -4.38 -26.17
CA ALA A 232 -4.82 -2.92 -26.18
C ALA A 232 -3.89 -2.33 -27.26
N LEU A 233 -2.76 -2.99 -27.56
CA LEU A 233 -1.87 -2.61 -28.65
C LEU A 233 -2.50 -2.87 -30.02
N GLU A 234 -3.17 -4.01 -30.20
CA GLU A 234 -3.87 -4.38 -31.44
C GLU A 234 -5.06 -3.48 -31.75
N GLN A 235 -5.85 -3.12 -30.73
CA GLN A 235 -6.98 -2.20 -30.86
C GLN A 235 -6.51 -0.77 -31.17
N GLY A 236 -5.31 -0.41 -30.75
CA GLY A 236 -4.77 0.94 -30.85
C GLY A 236 -5.33 1.90 -29.79
N ILE A 237 -4.54 2.91 -29.45
CA ILE A 237 -4.91 3.97 -28.51
C ILE A 237 -4.66 5.31 -29.20
N GLU A 238 -5.73 6.08 -29.48
CA GLU A 238 -5.65 7.34 -30.22
C GLU A 238 -4.83 8.42 -29.50
N ASP A 239 -5.07 8.61 -28.19
CA ASP A 239 -4.29 9.53 -27.33
C ASP A 239 -3.63 8.76 -26.17
N PRO A 240 -2.45 8.14 -26.40
CA PRO A 240 -1.74 7.41 -25.34
C PRO A 240 -1.41 8.30 -24.14
N VAL A 241 -1.02 9.55 -24.39
CA VAL A 241 -0.65 10.51 -23.34
C VAL A 241 -1.88 10.91 -22.51
N GLY A 242 -3.05 11.06 -23.16
CA GLY A 242 -4.33 11.31 -22.50
C GLY A 242 -4.75 10.18 -21.57
N VAL A 243 -4.64 8.93 -22.05
CA VAL A 243 -4.95 7.73 -21.25
C VAL A 243 -4.07 7.66 -20.00
N GLN A 244 -2.77 7.86 -20.14
CA GLN A 244 -1.86 7.88 -19.00
C GLN A 244 -2.23 8.99 -18.00
N ARG A 245 -2.47 10.23 -18.49
CA ARG A 245 -2.89 11.37 -17.65
C ARG A 245 -4.18 11.09 -16.88
N GLU A 246 -5.13 10.38 -17.49
CA GLU A 246 -6.37 9.97 -16.83
C GLU A 246 -6.13 8.92 -15.75
N LEU A 247 -5.32 7.90 -16.07
CA LEU A 247 -5.02 6.78 -15.20
C LEU A 247 -4.08 7.15 -14.04
N ASP A 248 -3.31 8.23 -14.17
CA ASP A 248 -2.50 8.82 -13.10
C ASP A 248 -3.31 9.65 -12.10
N ARG A 249 -4.50 10.14 -12.48
CA ARG A 249 -5.37 10.89 -11.56
C ARG A 249 -6.04 9.94 -10.58
N VAL A 250 -6.02 10.28 -9.29
CA VAL A 250 -6.75 9.51 -8.28
C VAL A 250 -8.20 10.01 -8.20
N PRO A 251 -9.22 9.14 -8.31
CA PRO A 251 -10.61 9.52 -8.15
C PRO A 251 -10.87 10.24 -6.82
N PRO A 252 -11.74 11.27 -6.80
CA PRO A 252 -12.03 11.99 -5.57
C PRO A 252 -12.61 11.05 -4.50
N GLY A 253 -12.19 11.28 -3.25
CA GLY A 253 -12.73 10.54 -2.12
C GLY A 253 -14.18 10.92 -1.81
N ALA A 254 -14.93 9.97 -1.25
CA ALA A 254 -16.21 10.26 -0.65
C ALA A 254 -16.08 11.39 0.39
N ARG A 255 -16.95 12.40 0.29
CA ARG A 255 -16.92 13.57 1.19
C ARG A 255 -17.64 13.31 2.52
N TRP A 256 -18.59 12.37 2.56
CA TRP A 256 -19.40 12.08 3.74
C TRP A 256 -18.60 11.65 4.98
N PRO A 257 -17.51 10.87 4.91
CA PRO A 257 -16.73 10.51 6.10
C PRO A 257 -16.07 11.72 6.76
N ARG A 258 -15.87 12.82 6.02
CA ARG A 258 -15.35 14.07 6.58
C ARG A 258 -16.37 14.80 7.46
N VAL A 259 -17.65 14.48 7.31
CA VAL A 259 -18.76 15.12 8.05
C VAL A 259 -19.04 14.39 9.36
N ILE A 260 -18.77 13.08 9.45
CA ILE A 260 -19.06 12.26 10.64
C ILE A 260 -18.47 12.87 11.93
N PRO A 261 -17.19 13.28 12.01
CA PRO A 261 -16.65 13.81 13.25
C PRO A 261 -17.37 15.09 13.69
N TRP A 262 -17.78 15.95 12.76
CA TRP A 262 -18.55 17.16 13.05
C TRP A 262 -19.93 16.86 13.60
N VAL A 263 -20.61 15.85 13.06
CA VAL A 263 -21.90 15.38 13.57
C VAL A 263 -21.75 14.84 14.98
N VAL A 264 -20.72 14.02 15.25
CA VAL A 264 -20.44 13.50 16.59
C VAL A 264 -20.20 14.64 17.59
N VAL A 265 -19.39 15.64 17.23
CA VAL A 265 -19.16 16.83 18.07
C VAL A 265 -20.46 17.60 18.31
N ALA A 266 -21.26 17.83 17.26
CA ALA A 266 -22.55 18.51 17.41
C ALA A 266 -23.50 17.77 18.35
N VAL A 267 -23.54 16.44 18.28
CA VAL A 267 -24.34 15.60 19.19
C VAL A 267 -23.85 15.71 20.64
N ILE A 268 -22.54 15.66 20.88
CA ILE A 268 -21.97 15.75 22.24
C ILE A 268 -22.22 17.15 22.83
N LEU A 269 -21.95 18.21 22.07
CA LEU A 269 -22.19 19.58 22.51
C LEU A 269 -23.68 19.87 22.72
N GLY A 270 -24.54 19.35 21.84
CA GLY A 270 -25.98 19.37 22.03
C GLY A 270 -26.41 18.66 23.30
N GLY A 271 -25.81 17.50 23.60
CA GLY A 271 -26.04 16.77 24.84
C GLY A 271 -25.69 17.59 26.09
N PHE A 272 -24.54 18.27 26.09
CA PHE A 272 -24.18 19.20 27.18
C PHE A 272 -25.18 20.35 27.30
N ALA A 273 -25.55 20.99 26.19
CA ALA A 273 -26.50 22.10 26.19
C ALA A 273 -27.87 21.69 26.77
N ILE A 274 -28.38 20.52 26.37
CA ILE A 274 -29.63 19.97 26.92
C ILE A 274 -29.47 19.66 28.41
N GLY A 275 -28.36 19.03 28.81
CA GLY A 275 -28.05 18.76 30.21
C GLY A 275 -28.11 20.01 31.08
N PHE A 276 -27.40 21.07 30.69
CA PHE A 276 -27.41 22.36 31.38
C PHE A 276 -28.78 23.06 31.34
N SER A 277 -29.56 22.88 30.27
CA SER A 277 -30.92 23.44 30.19
C SER A 277 -31.91 22.77 31.17
N ARG A 278 -31.66 21.50 31.54
CA ARG A 278 -32.47 20.77 32.53
C ARG A 278 -32.02 21.05 33.96
N SER A 279 -30.71 20.95 34.22
CA SER A 279 -30.12 21.36 35.50
C SER A 279 -28.61 21.54 35.40
N THR A 280 -28.05 22.45 36.19
CA THR A 280 -26.59 22.66 36.24
C THR A 280 -25.85 21.41 36.71
N GLU A 281 -26.43 20.65 37.63
CA GLU A 281 -25.83 19.42 38.15
C GLU A 281 -25.73 18.34 37.07
N LEU A 282 -26.80 18.12 36.28
CA LEU A 282 -26.78 17.17 35.17
C LEU A 282 -25.75 17.60 34.10
N GLY A 283 -25.74 18.88 33.73
CA GLY A 283 -24.75 19.42 32.78
C GLY A 283 -23.30 19.18 33.23
N LEU A 284 -22.99 19.41 34.50
CA LEU A 284 -21.66 19.15 35.07
C LEU A 284 -21.34 17.65 35.11
N GLN A 285 -22.30 16.80 35.48
CA GLN A 285 -22.11 15.34 35.47
C GLN A 285 -21.77 14.83 34.06
N LEU A 286 -22.47 15.31 33.02
CA LEU A 286 -22.19 14.92 31.63
C LEU A 286 -20.78 15.34 31.18
N VAL A 287 -20.34 16.55 31.55
CA VAL A 287 -18.98 17.03 31.26
C VAL A 287 -17.93 16.21 32.00
N LEU A 288 -18.17 15.88 33.27
CA LEU A 288 -17.27 15.03 34.05
C LEU A 288 -17.18 13.62 33.49
N ASP A 289 -18.32 13.00 33.16
CA ASP A 289 -18.36 11.69 32.51
C ASP A 289 -17.60 11.72 31.18
N TRP A 290 -17.75 12.77 30.37
CA TRP A 290 -16.99 12.97 29.14
C TRP A 290 -15.48 13.03 29.39
N VAL A 291 -15.04 13.87 30.32
CA VAL A 291 -13.61 14.06 30.61
C VAL A 291 -12.99 12.78 31.16
N LEU A 292 -13.66 12.11 32.11
CA LEU A 292 -13.13 10.94 32.79
C LEU A 292 -13.09 9.71 31.86
N ILE A 293 -14.15 9.47 31.08
CA ILE A 293 -14.19 8.32 30.16
C ILE A 293 -13.22 8.53 29.01
N ASN A 294 -13.26 9.70 28.36
CA ASN A 294 -12.42 9.97 27.19
C ASN A 294 -10.93 10.10 27.59
N GLY A 295 -10.65 10.94 28.58
CA GLY A 295 -9.31 11.11 29.12
C GLY A 295 -8.75 9.81 29.70
N GLY A 296 -9.54 9.07 30.46
CA GLY A 296 -9.13 7.82 31.11
C GLY A 296 -8.75 6.73 30.11
N LEU A 297 -9.56 6.49 29.07
CA LEU A 297 -9.26 5.49 28.04
C LEU A 297 -8.07 5.90 27.16
N CYS A 298 -7.92 7.20 26.87
CA CYS A 298 -6.74 7.70 26.17
C CYS A 298 -5.46 7.49 27.00
N ALA A 299 -5.51 7.84 28.30
CA ALA A 299 -4.40 7.62 29.23
C ALA A 299 -4.04 6.13 29.37
N LEU A 300 -5.05 5.24 29.42
CA LEU A 300 -4.85 3.80 29.41
C LEU A 300 -4.11 3.36 28.13
N GLY A 301 -4.48 3.89 26.97
CA GLY A 301 -3.77 3.64 25.72
C GLY A 301 -2.28 4.04 25.79
N ALA A 302 -1.99 5.21 26.36
CA ALA A 302 -0.61 5.66 26.59
C ALA A 302 0.15 4.73 27.56
N LEU A 303 -0.50 4.26 28.62
CA LEU A 303 0.08 3.31 29.58
C LEU A 303 0.40 1.96 28.91
N LEU A 304 -0.51 1.42 28.11
CA LEU A 304 -0.30 0.18 27.36
C LEU A 304 0.86 0.29 26.36
N ALA A 305 1.09 1.49 25.81
CA ALA A 305 2.25 1.77 24.96
C ALA A 305 3.56 1.99 25.73
N ALA A 306 3.54 1.90 27.07
CA ALA A 306 4.65 2.22 27.97
C ALA A 306 5.20 3.65 27.73
N ALA A 307 4.30 4.61 27.52
CA ALA A 307 4.65 6.01 27.32
C ALA A 307 5.34 6.63 28.54
N HIS A 308 5.98 7.79 28.35
CA HIS A 308 6.45 8.59 29.47
C HIS A 308 5.28 9.00 30.40
N PRO A 309 5.43 9.06 31.73
CA PRO A 309 4.34 9.44 32.65
C PRO A 309 3.70 10.80 32.30
N LEU A 310 4.51 11.78 31.90
CA LEU A 310 4.01 13.07 31.42
C LEU A 310 3.19 12.94 30.11
N THR A 311 3.53 11.99 29.24
CA THR A 311 2.74 11.68 28.04
C THR A 311 1.38 11.10 28.42
N VAL A 312 1.32 10.25 29.46
CA VAL A 312 0.04 9.71 29.99
C VAL A 312 -0.85 10.83 30.51
N ILE A 313 -0.29 11.74 31.31
CA ILE A 313 -1.03 12.92 31.83
C ILE A 313 -1.47 13.82 30.67
N THR A 314 -0.58 14.10 29.73
CA THR A 314 -0.91 14.89 28.53
C THR A 314 -2.03 14.24 27.73
N SER A 315 -2.01 12.91 27.58
CA SER A 315 -3.03 12.16 26.86
C SER A 315 -4.40 12.26 27.55
N PHE A 316 -4.43 12.18 28.89
CA PHE A 316 -5.65 12.35 29.68
C PHE A 316 -6.30 13.72 29.46
N LEU A 317 -5.49 14.79 29.53
CA LEU A 317 -5.97 16.17 29.42
C LEU A 317 -6.31 16.55 27.97
N ALA A 318 -5.54 16.05 27.01
CA ALA A 318 -5.75 16.39 25.60
C ALA A 318 -6.97 15.69 25.00
N ALA A 319 -7.30 14.46 25.41
CA ALA A 319 -8.32 13.66 24.74
C ALA A 319 -9.73 14.29 24.73
N PRO A 320 -10.27 14.81 25.86
CA PRO A 320 -11.59 15.44 25.88
C PRO A 320 -11.68 16.69 25.01
N LEU A 321 -10.58 17.45 24.90
CA LEU A 321 -10.51 18.67 24.09
C LEU A 321 -10.35 18.37 22.60
N THR A 322 -9.45 17.44 22.28
CA THR A 322 -9.17 17.01 20.90
C THR A 322 -10.32 16.22 20.29
N SER A 323 -11.04 15.42 21.08
CA SER A 323 -12.25 14.73 20.61
C SER A 323 -13.40 15.69 20.25
N LEU A 324 -13.42 16.88 20.83
CA LEU A 324 -14.35 17.95 20.45
C LEU A 324 -13.84 18.81 19.28
N ASN A 325 -12.62 18.57 18.81
CA ASN A 325 -12.03 19.26 17.68
C ASN A 325 -11.61 18.26 16.59
N PRO A 326 -12.43 18.09 15.53
CA PRO A 326 -12.15 17.16 14.43
C PRO A 326 -10.82 17.35 13.68
N THR A 327 -10.12 18.47 13.91
CA THR A 327 -8.87 18.80 13.20
C THR A 327 -7.63 18.19 13.83
N ILE A 328 -7.62 17.90 15.14
CA ILE A 328 -6.45 17.41 15.87
C ILE A 328 -6.87 16.23 16.73
N GLY A 329 -6.28 15.06 16.50
CA GLY A 329 -6.55 13.86 17.31
C GLY A 329 -5.67 13.76 18.55
N ALA A 330 -6.20 13.15 19.63
CA ALA A 330 -5.48 12.94 20.89
C ALA A 330 -4.12 12.25 20.71
N GLY A 331 -4.04 11.30 19.77
CA GLY A 331 -2.79 10.59 19.49
C GLY A 331 -1.70 11.43 18.87
N PHE A 332 -2.02 12.47 18.11
CA PHE A 332 -1.01 13.41 17.62
C PHE A 332 -0.38 14.21 18.77
N VAL A 333 -1.21 14.65 19.73
CA VAL A 333 -0.75 15.37 20.91
C VAL A 333 0.10 14.45 21.80
N ALA A 334 -0.36 13.22 22.04
CA ALA A 334 0.36 12.23 22.84
C ALA A 334 1.71 11.84 22.19
N ALA A 335 1.72 11.56 20.88
CA ALA A 335 2.95 11.23 20.17
C ALA A 335 3.92 12.42 20.10
N GLY A 336 3.41 13.65 19.93
CA GLY A 336 4.22 14.87 20.00
C GLY A 336 4.86 15.06 21.37
N ALA A 337 4.10 14.85 22.44
CA ALA A 337 4.61 14.89 23.81
C ALA A 337 5.68 13.79 24.05
N GLU A 338 5.42 12.56 23.61
CA GLU A 338 6.39 11.46 23.72
C GLU A 338 7.67 11.77 22.95
N LEU A 339 7.57 12.32 21.74
CA LEU A 339 8.72 12.68 20.93
C LEU A 339 9.54 13.80 21.57
N ALA A 340 8.87 14.78 22.19
CA ALA A 340 9.54 15.88 22.90
C ALA A 340 10.29 15.38 24.14
N LEU A 341 9.69 14.46 24.90
CA LEU A 341 10.22 13.93 26.16
C LEU A 341 11.25 12.81 25.95
N ARG A 342 11.03 11.92 24.98
CA ARG A 342 11.89 10.77 24.63
C ARG A 342 12.35 10.84 23.19
N ARG A 343 13.12 11.88 22.87
CA ARG A 343 13.70 12.09 21.53
C ARG A 343 14.38 10.81 21.00
N PRO A 344 13.94 10.29 19.84
CA PRO A 344 14.60 9.17 19.18
C PRO A 344 15.98 9.58 18.67
N GLN A 345 16.92 8.65 18.69
CA GLN A 345 18.27 8.84 18.17
C GLN A 345 18.44 8.17 16.80
N VAL A 346 19.43 8.60 16.02
CA VAL A 346 19.74 8.02 14.69
C VAL A 346 19.88 6.49 14.74
N ARG A 347 20.42 5.94 15.85
CA ARG A 347 20.54 4.49 16.06
C ARG A 347 19.21 3.75 16.15
N ASP A 348 18.17 4.39 16.69
CA ASP A 348 16.84 3.79 16.84
C ASP A 348 16.20 3.59 15.47
N PHE A 349 16.46 4.52 14.54
CA PHE A 349 16.00 4.41 13.16
C PHE A 349 16.72 3.29 12.39
N ARG A 350 18.05 3.17 12.54
CA ARG A 350 18.82 2.10 11.88
C ARG A 350 18.38 0.70 12.31
N ARG A 351 18.00 0.54 13.59
CA ARG A 351 17.54 -0.73 14.16
C ARG A 351 16.04 -0.98 14.00
N LEU A 352 15.27 0.00 13.53
CA LEU A 352 13.82 -0.10 13.44
C LEU A 352 13.36 -1.32 12.62
N ARG A 353 13.98 -1.55 11.45
CA ARG A 353 13.63 -2.67 10.57
C ARG A 353 13.80 -4.02 11.26
N THR A 354 14.86 -4.19 12.04
CA THR A 354 15.12 -5.42 12.78
C THR A 354 14.25 -5.53 14.04
N ASP A 355 14.06 -4.43 14.78
CA ASP A 355 13.33 -4.45 16.04
C ASP A 355 11.83 -4.74 15.83
N VAL A 356 11.24 -4.21 14.76
CA VAL A 356 9.80 -4.35 14.45
C VAL A 356 9.41 -5.78 14.04
N THR A 357 10.38 -6.64 13.70
CA THR A 357 10.11 -8.06 13.39
C THR A 357 9.67 -8.87 14.62
N ARG A 358 9.98 -8.39 15.83
CA ARG A 358 9.63 -9.06 17.10
C ARG A 358 8.66 -8.19 17.89
N ALA A 359 7.63 -8.80 18.47
CA ALA A 359 6.62 -8.09 19.26
C ALA A 359 7.24 -7.21 20.36
N ARG A 360 8.23 -7.73 21.09
CA ARG A 360 8.92 -6.97 22.15
C ARG A 360 9.72 -5.77 21.63
N GLY A 361 10.19 -5.81 20.38
CA GLY A 361 10.96 -4.72 19.80
C GLY A 361 10.13 -3.46 19.58
N TRP A 362 8.81 -3.60 19.37
CA TRP A 362 7.89 -2.46 19.27
C TRP A 362 7.88 -1.58 20.52
N TRP A 363 7.93 -2.18 21.71
CA TRP A 363 7.98 -1.45 22.98
C TRP A 363 9.39 -1.00 23.35
N HIS A 364 10.44 -1.58 22.78
CA HIS A 364 11.82 -1.27 23.17
C HIS A 364 12.42 -0.12 22.35
N ASN A 365 12.16 -0.10 21.04
CA ASN A 365 12.63 0.94 20.14
C ASN A 365 11.80 2.23 20.30
N ARG A 366 12.48 3.38 20.43
CA ARG A 366 11.81 4.68 20.71
C ARG A 366 10.90 5.13 19.57
N VAL A 367 11.26 4.81 18.33
CA VAL A 367 10.50 5.20 17.14
C VAL A 367 9.21 4.39 17.07
N SER A 368 9.30 3.06 17.18
CA SER A 368 8.11 2.19 17.20
C SER A 368 7.23 2.44 18.43
N ARG A 369 7.83 2.75 19.59
CA ARG A 369 7.06 3.11 20.79
C ARG A 369 6.25 4.38 20.58
N THR A 370 6.82 5.41 19.95
CA THR A 370 6.09 6.64 19.63
C THR A 370 4.89 6.35 18.71
N LEU A 371 5.05 5.42 17.77
CA LEU A 371 3.94 4.94 16.93
C LEU A 371 2.88 4.16 17.73
N LEU A 372 3.28 3.31 18.68
CA LEU A 372 2.35 2.64 19.60
C LEU A 372 1.58 3.66 20.44
N VAL A 373 2.25 4.68 20.98
CA VAL A 373 1.62 5.76 21.74
C VAL A 373 0.57 6.43 20.88
N PHE A 374 0.91 6.85 19.65
CA PHE A 374 -0.04 7.42 18.70
C PHE A 374 -1.26 6.50 18.49
N LEU A 375 -1.03 5.22 18.19
CA LEU A 375 -2.09 4.28 17.85
C LEU A 375 -3.02 4.01 19.03
N PHE A 376 -2.47 3.64 20.19
CA PHE A 376 -3.26 3.23 21.35
C PHE A 376 -4.03 4.40 21.97
N THR A 377 -3.45 5.60 22.00
CA THR A 377 -4.17 6.80 22.47
C THR A 377 -5.26 7.23 21.49
N THR A 378 -5.05 7.07 20.18
CA THR A 378 -6.10 7.31 19.16
C THR A 378 -7.25 6.34 19.33
N ILE A 379 -6.98 5.04 19.52
CA ILE A 379 -8.00 4.01 19.79
C ILE A 379 -8.73 4.32 21.10
N GLY A 380 -7.99 4.65 22.17
CA GLY A 380 -8.55 4.98 23.48
C GLY A 380 -9.48 6.20 23.43
N SER A 381 -9.05 7.28 22.76
CA SER A 381 -9.86 8.49 22.58
C SER A 381 -11.09 8.25 21.70
N ALA A 382 -10.97 7.44 20.64
CA ALA A 382 -12.10 7.06 19.81
C ALA A 382 -13.12 6.23 20.61
N ALA A 383 -12.68 5.20 21.33
CA ALA A 383 -13.53 4.39 22.20
C ALA A 383 -14.20 5.24 23.29
N GLY A 384 -13.45 6.16 23.90
CA GLY A 384 -13.97 7.09 24.90
C GLY A 384 -15.01 8.06 24.32
N THR A 385 -14.82 8.54 23.10
CA THR A 385 -15.81 9.37 22.40
C THR A 385 -17.13 8.62 22.21
N TYR A 386 -17.09 7.36 21.77
CA TYR A 386 -18.29 6.54 21.61
C TYR A 386 -18.95 6.23 22.96
N LEU A 387 -18.20 5.72 23.93
CA LEU A 387 -18.73 5.32 25.24
C LEU A 387 -19.31 6.50 26.03
N ALA A 388 -18.58 7.63 26.08
CA ALA A 388 -19.08 8.84 26.72
C ALA A 388 -20.27 9.42 25.95
N GLY A 389 -20.23 9.42 24.61
CA GLY A 389 -21.35 9.87 23.78
C GLY A 389 -22.63 9.07 24.02
N PHE A 390 -22.54 7.73 24.07
CA PHE A 390 -23.69 6.87 24.40
C PHE A 390 -24.21 7.11 25.81
N ARG A 391 -23.32 7.29 26.79
CA ARG A 391 -23.71 7.58 28.18
C ARG A 391 -24.43 8.93 28.30
N ILE A 392 -23.94 9.95 27.60
CA ILE A 392 -24.57 11.27 27.54
C ILE A 392 -25.98 11.14 26.95
N LEU A 393 -26.14 10.44 25.83
CA LEU A 393 -27.45 10.22 25.22
C LEU A 393 -28.39 9.43 26.15
N GLY A 394 -27.88 8.39 26.81
CA GLY A 394 -28.66 7.56 27.73
C GLY A 394 -29.10 8.26 29.02
N GLN A 395 -28.45 9.36 29.42
CA GLN A 395 -28.87 10.19 30.57
C GLN A 395 -29.86 11.31 30.16
N LEU A 396 -30.02 11.54 28.85
CA LEU A 396 -30.90 12.59 28.31
C LEU A 396 -32.27 12.06 27.85
N VAL A 397 -32.34 10.78 27.48
CA VAL A 397 -33.59 10.03 27.28
C VAL A 397 -34.08 9.53 28.62
#